data_AF-A0AAT9G2R9-F1
#
_entry.id   AF-A0AAT9G2R9-F1
#
_cell.length_a   1.000
_cell.length_b   1.000
_cell.length_c   1.000
_cell.angle_alpha   90.00
_cell.angle_beta   90.00
_cell.angle_gamma   90.00
#
_symmetry.space_group_name_H-M   'P 1'
#
loop_
_entity.id
_entity.type
_entity.pdbx_description
1 polymer ?
#
loop_
_entity_poly.entity_id
_entity_poly.type
_entity_poly.pdbx_seq_one_letter_code
_entity_poly.pdbx_strand_id
1 'polypeptide(L)'
;MDIIILLLITLSIYLLPQNKEYLNVKSTSGLRGFLAIGIIFHHLSQWVTSGDEFSNFSYMGTYIVSIFFFLSAYGLYFQNENKKNYLDNFLVKRLSKILVPFFSISLIYMFYRFLNGQLMDLDFFANLFKKGSTIIYNGWFVDIIILMYIFFYVSFKFFKISLFLLLSIQYS
;
A
#
# COMPACT_ATOMS: atom_id res chain seq x y z
N MET A 1 -26.00 -3.45 7.01
CA MET A 1 -25.15 -2.23 7.04
C MET A 1 -24.49 -1.98 5.68
N ASP A 2 -24.08 -3.03 4.98
CA ASP A 2 -23.32 -2.95 3.72
C ASP A 2 -24.10 -2.34 2.54
N ILE A 3 -25.41 -2.59 2.43
CA ILE A 3 -26.25 -2.05 1.33
C ILE A 3 -26.37 -0.52 1.42
N ILE A 4 -26.46 0.03 2.64
CA ILE A 4 -26.58 1.49 2.84
C ILE A 4 -25.26 2.18 2.49
N ILE A 5 -24.13 1.56 2.86
CA ILE A 5 -22.79 2.04 2.49
C ILE A 5 -22.60 1.96 0.97
N LEU A 6 -23.00 0.86 0.33
CA LEU A 6 -22.94 0.71 -1.12
C LEU A 6 -23.77 1.78 -1.83
N LEU A 7 -24.99 2.03 -1.34
CA LEU A 7 -25.92 3.04 -1.86
C LEU A 7 -25.36 4.45 -1.69
N LEU A 8 -24.73 4.74 -0.55
CA LEU A 8 -24.07 6.02 -0.30
C LEU A 8 -22.86 6.21 -1.22
N ILE A 9 -22.08 5.16 -1.47
CA ILE A 9 -20.93 5.22 -2.39
C ILE A 9 -21.40 5.43 -3.83
N THR A 10 -22.41 4.69 -4.31
CA THR A 10 -22.95 4.91 -5.67
C THR A 10 -23.61 6.27 -5.83
N LEU A 11 -24.36 6.73 -4.83
CA LEU A 11 -24.94 8.08 -4.83
C LEU A 11 -23.85 9.15 -4.82
N SER A 12 -22.78 8.97 -4.04
CA SER A 12 -21.64 9.88 -4.00
C SER A 12 -20.93 9.93 -5.36
N ILE A 13 -20.73 8.79 -6.01
CA ILE A 13 -20.13 8.71 -7.36
C ILE A 13 -21.04 9.36 -8.40
N TYR A 14 -22.36 9.16 -8.30
CA TYR A 14 -23.35 9.73 -9.21
C TYR A 14 -23.44 11.26 -9.08
N LEU A 15 -23.30 11.78 -7.88
CA LEU A 15 -23.35 13.22 -7.58
C LEU A 15 -22.01 13.95 -7.83
N LEU A 16 -20.91 13.22 -8.06
CA LEU A 16 -19.65 13.85 -8.44
C LEU A 16 -19.83 14.53 -9.82
N PRO A 17 -19.49 15.82 -9.95
CA PRO A 17 -19.50 16.48 -11.26
C PRO A 17 -18.68 15.67 -12.28
N GLN A 18 -18.99 15.72 -13.57
CA GLN A 18 -18.20 15.00 -14.60
C GLN A 18 -16.94 15.80 -14.99
N ASN A 19 -16.10 16.15 -14.01
CA ASN A 19 -14.84 16.83 -14.22
C ASN A 19 -13.68 15.83 -14.46
N LYS A 20 -12.82 16.07 -15.45
CA LYS A 20 -11.72 15.13 -15.79
C LYS A 20 -10.57 15.12 -14.77
N GLU A 21 -10.64 15.97 -13.74
CA GLU A 21 -9.54 16.20 -12.79
C GLU A 21 -9.58 15.36 -11.51
N TYR A 22 -10.59 14.52 -11.26
CA TYR A 22 -10.71 13.76 -9.99
C TYR A 22 -9.51 12.86 -9.69
N LEU A 23 -8.93 12.27 -10.73
CA LEU A 23 -7.77 11.39 -10.61
C LEU A 23 -6.43 12.11 -10.83
N ASN A 24 -6.40 13.45 -10.76
CA ASN A 24 -5.14 14.17 -10.84
C ASN A 24 -4.20 13.78 -9.67
N VAL A 25 -2.90 14.04 -9.85
CA VAL A 25 -1.86 13.62 -8.88
C VAL A 25 -2.10 14.24 -7.50
N LYS A 26 -2.66 15.46 -7.41
CA LYS A 26 -2.90 16.16 -6.15
C LYS A 26 -4.03 15.49 -5.35
N SER A 27 -5.16 15.25 -5.99
CA SER A 27 -6.34 14.57 -5.43
C SER A 27 -6.00 13.14 -5.00
N THR A 28 -5.39 12.36 -5.89
CA THR A 28 -5.02 10.96 -5.59
C THR A 28 -3.94 10.84 -4.51
N SER A 29 -3.05 11.82 -4.37
CA SER A 29 -2.07 11.83 -3.27
C SER A 29 -2.72 12.14 -1.93
N GLY A 30 -3.63 13.11 -1.87
CA GLY A 30 -4.42 13.39 -0.66
C GLY A 30 -5.25 12.18 -0.23
N LEU A 31 -5.94 11.56 -1.20
CA LEU A 31 -6.76 10.37 -0.95
C LEU A 31 -5.92 9.17 -0.46
N ARG A 32 -4.73 8.93 -1.04
CA ARG A 32 -3.81 7.89 -0.54
C ARG A 32 -3.36 8.17 0.90
N GLY A 33 -3.09 9.43 1.25
CA GLY A 33 -2.77 9.82 2.63
C GLY A 33 -3.92 9.52 3.58
N PHE A 34 -5.15 9.87 3.20
CA PHE A 34 -6.35 9.55 3.98
C PHE A 34 -6.56 8.04 4.15
N LEU A 35 -6.41 7.27 3.07
CA LEU A 35 -6.50 5.80 3.11
C LEU A 35 -5.41 5.19 4.01
N ALA A 36 -4.20 5.74 4.02
CA ALA A 36 -3.13 5.28 4.92
C ALA A 36 -3.53 5.43 6.40
N ILE A 37 -4.21 6.52 6.77
CA ILE A 37 -4.77 6.69 8.12
C ILE A 37 -5.86 5.63 8.38
N GLY A 38 -6.72 5.36 7.40
CA GLY A 38 -7.71 4.29 7.49
C GLY A 38 -7.12 2.89 7.73
N ILE A 39 -5.97 2.58 7.12
CA ILE A 39 -5.23 1.33 7.35
C ILE A 39 -4.73 1.26 8.79
N ILE A 40 -4.22 2.38 9.33
CA ILE A 40 -3.79 2.46 10.74
C ILE A 40 -4.98 2.19 11.68
N PHE A 41 -6.14 2.81 11.42
CA PHE A 41 -7.34 2.56 12.25
C PHE A 41 -7.87 1.14 12.13
N HIS A 42 -7.81 0.53 10.95
CA HIS A 42 -8.12 -0.89 10.79
C HIS A 42 -7.23 -1.74 11.68
N HIS A 43 -5.91 -1.56 11.64
CA HIS A 43 -5.03 -2.34 12.51
C HIS A 43 -5.27 -2.03 13.99
N LEU A 44 -5.46 -0.76 14.38
CA LEU A 44 -5.77 -0.39 15.76
C LEU A 44 -7.05 -1.07 16.26
N SER A 45 -8.08 -1.19 15.42
CA SER A 45 -9.33 -1.87 15.77
C SER A 45 -9.15 -3.37 16.09
N GLN A 46 -8.08 -4.00 15.62
CA GLN A 46 -7.75 -5.39 15.94
C GLN A 46 -7.16 -5.53 17.36
N TRP A 47 -6.66 -4.43 17.95
CA TRP A 47 -6.07 -4.39 19.28
C TRP A 47 -7.02 -3.80 20.33
N VAL A 48 -7.92 -2.91 19.92
CA VAL A 48 -8.90 -2.28 20.81
C VAL A 48 -10.09 -3.22 20.97
N THR A 49 -10.23 -3.80 22.17
CA THR A 49 -11.31 -4.75 22.50
C THR A 49 -12.53 -4.09 23.15
N SER A 50 -12.52 -2.77 23.33
CA SER A 50 -13.52 -2.03 24.09
C SER A 50 -14.02 -0.83 23.29
N GLY A 51 -15.34 -0.65 23.21
CA GLY A 51 -15.99 0.42 22.44
C GLY A 51 -16.39 -0.02 21.04
N ASP A 52 -17.61 0.32 20.63
CA ASP A 52 -18.18 -0.06 19.33
C ASP A 52 -17.67 0.82 18.19
N GLU A 53 -17.04 1.96 18.50
CA GLU A 53 -16.63 2.98 17.53
C GLU A 53 -15.54 2.47 16.57
N PHE A 54 -14.64 1.62 17.08
CA PHE A 54 -13.56 1.03 16.26
C PHE A 54 -13.99 -0.24 15.53
N SER A 55 -15.11 -0.87 15.91
CA SER A 55 -15.59 -2.12 15.30
C SER A 55 -15.82 -1.98 13.78
N ASN A 56 -16.26 -0.78 13.35
CA ASN A 56 -16.48 -0.44 11.94
C ASN A 56 -15.20 -0.50 11.09
N PHE A 57 -14.03 -0.26 11.69
CA PHE A 57 -12.75 -0.33 10.96
C PHE A 57 -12.23 -1.76 10.84
N SER A 58 -12.75 -2.71 11.62
CA SER A 58 -12.23 -4.09 11.65
C SER A 58 -12.46 -4.85 10.33
N TYR A 59 -13.58 -4.61 9.65
CA TYR A 59 -13.90 -5.27 8.38
C TYR A 59 -13.48 -4.45 7.14
N MET A 60 -13.16 -3.16 7.31
CA MET A 60 -12.87 -2.27 6.19
C MET A 60 -11.44 -2.40 5.62
N GLY A 61 -10.54 -3.08 6.34
CA GLY A 61 -9.12 -3.16 6.00
C GLY A 61 -8.85 -3.57 4.55
N THR A 62 -9.44 -4.67 4.09
CA THR A 62 -9.25 -5.19 2.73
C THR A 62 -9.66 -4.17 1.66
N TYR A 63 -10.78 -3.49 1.85
CA TYR A 63 -11.28 -2.49 0.90
C TYR A 63 -10.36 -1.26 0.84
N ILE A 64 -9.98 -0.73 2.01
CA ILE A 64 -9.11 0.44 2.11
C ILE A 64 -7.74 0.15 1.48
N VAL A 65 -7.14 -1.00 1.80
CA VAL A 65 -5.84 -1.42 1.25
C VAL A 65 -5.93 -1.62 -0.27
N SER A 66 -7.02 -2.20 -0.77
CA SER A 66 -7.24 -2.39 -2.22
C SER A 66 -7.30 -1.06 -2.97
N ILE A 67 -8.07 -0.10 -2.47
CA ILE A 67 -8.16 1.24 -3.07
C ILE A 67 -6.81 1.96 -2.98
N PHE A 68 -6.09 1.82 -1.85
CA PHE A 68 -4.76 2.39 -1.67
C PHE A 68 -3.76 1.87 -2.72
N PHE A 69 -3.73 0.55 -2.94
CA PHE A 69 -2.85 -0.05 -3.95
C PHE A 69 -3.26 0.34 -5.37
N PHE A 70 -4.56 0.36 -5.67
CA PHE A 70 -5.07 0.80 -6.98
C PHE A 70 -4.63 2.24 -7.30
N LEU A 71 -4.86 3.18 -6.39
CA LEU A 71 -4.44 4.58 -6.58
C LEU A 71 -2.92 4.72 -6.67
N SER A 72 -2.19 3.87 -5.96
CA SER A 72 -0.72 3.83 -6.03
C SER A 72 -0.24 3.37 -7.41
N ALA A 73 -0.81 2.30 -7.93
CA ALA A 73 -0.50 1.79 -9.27
C ALA A 73 -0.91 2.80 -10.36
N TYR A 74 -2.10 3.38 -10.28
CA TYR A 74 -2.55 4.43 -11.20
C TYR A 74 -1.60 5.63 -11.21
N GLY A 75 -1.18 6.10 -10.03
CA GLY A 75 -0.23 7.21 -9.93
C GLY A 75 1.15 6.88 -10.51
N LEU A 76 1.58 5.62 -10.49
CA LEU A 76 2.81 5.18 -11.16
C LEU A 76 2.63 5.16 -12.68
N TYR A 77 1.52 4.61 -13.17
CA TYR A 77 1.17 4.60 -14.59
C TYR A 77 1.13 6.01 -15.16
N PHE A 78 0.37 6.91 -14.53
CA PHE A 78 0.25 8.29 -14.99
C PHE A 78 1.61 9.00 -15.06
N GLN A 79 2.49 8.77 -14.08
CA GLN A 79 3.84 9.32 -14.12
C GLN A 79 4.69 8.72 -15.23
N ASN A 80 4.55 7.42 -15.51
CA ASN A 80 5.28 6.75 -16.59
C ASN A 80 4.88 7.30 -17.97
N GLU A 81 3.58 7.49 -18.22
CA GLU A 81 3.09 8.02 -19.50
C GLU A 81 3.48 9.49 -19.72
N ASN A 82 3.54 10.29 -18.65
CA ASN A 82 3.75 11.74 -18.78
C ASN A 82 5.19 12.19 -18.56
N LYS A 83 6.09 11.33 -18.05
CA LYS A 83 7.50 11.68 -17.81
C LYS A 83 8.42 10.86 -18.70
N LYS A 84 9.25 11.54 -19.49
CA LYS A 84 10.32 10.88 -20.26
C LYS A 84 11.30 10.19 -19.30
N ASN A 85 11.77 9.01 -19.68
CA ASN A 85 12.77 8.23 -18.95
C ASN A 85 12.36 7.93 -17.49
N TYR A 86 11.07 7.78 -17.20
CA TYR A 86 10.58 7.55 -15.84
C TYR A 86 11.09 6.24 -15.23
N LEU A 87 11.30 5.21 -16.06
CA LEU A 87 11.81 3.92 -15.62
C LEU A 87 13.31 3.96 -15.26
N ASP A 88 14.03 5.03 -15.60
CA ASP A 88 15.46 5.15 -15.31
C ASP A 88 15.69 5.31 -13.79
N ASN A 89 16.45 4.36 -13.25
CA ASN A 89 16.68 4.21 -11.82
C ASN A 89 15.37 4.07 -11.01
N PHE A 90 14.28 3.61 -11.63
CA PHE A 90 12.96 3.51 -10.98
C PHE A 90 13.00 2.64 -9.73
N LEU A 91 13.51 1.40 -9.85
CA LEU A 91 13.60 0.48 -8.72
C LEU A 91 14.47 1.06 -7.60
N VAL A 92 15.64 1.63 -7.93
CA VAL A 92 16.53 2.25 -6.94
C VAL A 92 15.83 3.41 -6.22
N LYS A 93 15.17 4.31 -6.95
CA LYS A 93 14.46 5.48 -6.38
C LYS A 93 13.26 5.09 -5.52
N ARG A 94 12.56 4.02 -5.87
CA ARG A 94 11.31 3.59 -5.21
C ARG A 94 11.58 2.65 -4.05
N LEU A 95 12.43 1.64 -4.25
CA LEU A 95 12.81 0.69 -3.21
C LEU A 95 13.65 1.36 -2.12
N SER A 96 14.57 2.27 -2.45
CA SER A 96 15.35 2.96 -1.40
C SER A 96 14.47 3.73 -0.41
N LYS A 97 13.39 4.36 -0.88
CA LYS A 97 12.42 5.07 -0.02
C LYS A 97 11.68 4.15 0.96
N ILE A 98 11.64 2.84 0.70
CA ILE A 98 10.99 1.84 1.56
C ILE A 98 12.03 1.11 2.40
N LEU A 99 13.08 0.60 1.74
CA LEU A 99 14.11 -0.20 2.36
C LEU A 99 14.96 0.61 3.34
N VAL A 100 15.26 1.89 3.06
CA VAL A 100 16.07 2.70 3.99
C VAL A 100 15.34 2.87 5.33
N PRO A 101 14.08 3.35 5.41
CA PRO A 101 13.35 3.37 6.68
C PRO A 101 13.22 1.99 7.35
N PHE A 102 12.95 0.95 6.55
CA PHE A 102 12.80 -0.42 7.04
C PHE A 102 14.07 -0.94 7.72
N PHE A 103 15.22 -0.79 7.08
CA PHE A 103 16.50 -1.21 7.65
C PHE A 103 16.92 -0.33 8.81
N SER A 104 16.65 0.98 8.75
CA SER A 104 16.93 1.90 9.86
C SER A 104 16.20 1.49 11.14
N ILE A 105 14.88 1.24 11.07
CA ILE A 105 14.11 0.82 12.25
C ILE A 105 14.52 -0.58 12.72
N SER A 106 14.80 -1.48 11.78
CA SER A 106 15.26 -2.83 12.09
C SER A 106 16.60 -2.81 12.83
N LEU A 107 17.53 -1.95 12.40
CA LEU A 107 18.83 -1.81 13.04
C LEU A 107 18.70 -1.26 14.46
N ILE A 108 17.85 -0.25 14.68
CA ILE A 108 17.57 0.30 16.01
C ILE A 108 16.98 -0.79 16.93
N TYR A 109 16.02 -1.56 16.44
CA TYR A 109 15.39 -2.63 17.21
C TYR A 109 16.37 -3.76 17.53
N MET A 110 17.22 -4.15 16.57
CA MET A 110 18.28 -5.13 16.79
C MET A 110 19.26 -4.66 17.87
N PHE A 111 19.65 -3.38 17.84
CA PHE A 111 20.54 -2.79 18.85
C PHE A 111 19.89 -2.81 20.25
N TYR A 112 18.62 -2.45 20.35
CA TYR A 112 17.86 -2.55 21.61
C TYR A 112 17.87 -3.96 22.20
N ARG A 113 17.67 -4.99 21.37
CA ARG A 113 17.66 -6.39 21.84
C ARG A 113 19.04 -6.93 22.18
N PHE A 114 20.05 -6.49 21.45
CA PHE A 114 21.45 -6.79 21.78
C PHE A 114 21.81 -6.27 23.18
N LEU A 115 21.43 -5.03 23.51
CA LEU A 115 21.65 -4.47 24.86
C LEU A 115 20.92 -5.25 25.96
N ASN A 116 19.78 -5.86 25.65
CA ASN A 116 19.00 -6.68 26.58
C ASN A 116 19.44 -8.17 26.60
N GLY A 117 20.53 -8.53 25.93
CA GLY A 117 21.07 -9.89 25.90
C GLY A 117 20.18 -10.92 25.18
N GLN A 118 19.26 -10.47 24.33
CA GLN A 118 18.35 -11.36 23.60
C GLN A 118 19.06 -11.98 22.38
N LEU A 119 19.01 -13.30 22.25
CA LEU A 119 19.61 -14.03 21.14
C LEU A 119 18.86 -13.76 19.82
N MET A 120 19.61 -13.48 18.76
CA MET A 120 19.10 -13.26 17.41
C MET A 120 19.55 -14.42 16.51
N ASP A 121 18.78 -15.50 16.52
CA ASP A 121 19.05 -16.68 15.68
C ASP A 121 18.60 -16.46 14.21
N LEU A 122 19.04 -17.31 13.29
CA LEU A 122 18.63 -17.31 11.89
C LEU A 122 17.11 -17.38 11.73
N ASP A 123 16.41 -18.10 12.61
CA ASP A 123 14.95 -18.14 12.64
C ASP A 123 14.32 -16.78 12.95
N PHE A 124 15.00 -15.92 13.73
CA PHE A 124 14.53 -14.57 13.95
C PHE A 124 14.52 -13.77 12.64
N PHE A 125 15.59 -13.87 11.85
CA PHE A 125 15.72 -13.21 10.55
C PHE A 125 14.82 -13.84 9.48
N ALA A 126 14.55 -15.14 9.55
CA ALA A 126 13.61 -15.79 8.65
C ALA A 126 12.16 -15.36 8.94
N ASN A 127 11.77 -15.30 10.21
CA ASN A 127 10.44 -14.85 10.63
C ASN A 127 10.22 -13.36 10.34
N LEU A 128 11.29 -12.55 10.47
CA LEU A 128 11.69 -11.53 9.51
C LEU A 128 10.70 -11.14 8.41
N PHE A 129 10.93 -11.85 7.30
CA PHE A 129 10.27 -11.76 6.01
C PHE A 129 9.10 -12.74 5.88
N LYS A 130 9.10 -13.87 6.60
CA LYS A 130 8.02 -14.88 6.48
C LYS A 130 6.75 -14.48 7.23
N LYS A 131 6.89 -13.94 8.44
CA LYS A 131 5.76 -13.61 9.31
C LYS A 131 5.50 -12.11 9.39
N GLY A 132 6.51 -11.28 9.13
CA GLY A 132 6.37 -9.82 9.22
C GLY A 132 5.81 -9.39 10.58
N SER A 133 6.24 -10.05 11.65
CA SER A 133 5.73 -9.87 13.02
C SER A 133 6.82 -9.76 14.08
N THR A 134 8.09 -9.79 13.65
CA THR A 134 9.27 -9.83 14.53
C THR A 134 9.80 -8.45 14.89
N ILE A 135 9.77 -7.50 13.95
CA ILE A 135 10.23 -6.11 14.15
C ILE A 135 9.12 -5.12 13.83
N ILE A 136 8.45 -5.32 12.70
CA ILE A 136 7.37 -4.46 12.23
C ILE A 136 6.13 -5.33 12.15
N TYR A 137 5.14 -5.05 13.00
CA TYR A 137 3.84 -5.71 12.90
C TYR A 137 3.18 -5.35 11.56
N ASN A 138 2.60 -6.32 10.87
CA ASN A 138 2.13 -6.20 9.47
C ASN A 138 3.25 -5.93 8.44
N GLY A 139 4.46 -6.44 8.70
CA GLY A 139 5.61 -6.32 7.79
C GLY A 139 5.36 -6.87 6.38
N TRP A 140 4.38 -7.77 6.21
CA TRP A 140 3.94 -8.31 4.91
C TRP A 140 3.59 -7.21 3.89
N PHE A 141 3.16 -6.03 4.35
CA PHE A 141 2.87 -4.90 3.46
C PHE A 141 4.12 -4.45 2.68
N VAL A 142 5.30 -4.49 3.32
CA VAL A 142 6.59 -4.16 2.70
C VAL A 142 6.90 -5.13 1.56
N ASP A 143 6.65 -6.42 1.77
CA ASP A 143 6.89 -7.44 0.75
C ASP A 143 5.97 -7.24 -0.47
N ILE A 144 4.69 -6.96 -0.22
CA ILE A 144 3.71 -6.71 -1.29
C ILE A 144 4.04 -5.45 -2.08
N ILE A 145 4.42 -4.33 -1.42
CA ILE A 145 4.74 -3.11 -2.18
C ILE A 145 6.02 -3.27 -3.01
N ILE A 146 7.01 -4.04 -2.53
CA ILE A 146 8.21 -4.39 -3.29
C ILE A 146 7.81 -5.21 -4.52
N LEU A 147 6.99 -6.25 -4.33
CA LEU A 147 6.48 -7.08 -5.42
C LEU A 147 5.74 -6.25 -6.47
N MET A 148 4.86 -5.34 -6.04
CA MET A 148 4.13 -4.44 -6.93
C MET A 148 5.04 -3.51 -7.73
N TYR A 149 6.11 -2.98 -7.14
CA TYR A 149 7.08 -2.16 -7.88
C TYR A 149 7.91 -2.96 -8.88
N ILE A 150 8.30 -4.18 -8.54
CA ILE A 150 8.98 -5.08 -9.49
C ILE A 150 8.05 -5.42 -10.65
N PHE A 151 6.80 -5.80 -10.34
CA PHE A 151 5.81 -6.13 -11.36
C PHE A 151 5.54 -4.94 -12.29
N PHE A 152 5.36 -3.74 -11.74
CA PHE A 152 5.20 -2.51 -12.52
C PHE A 152 6.42 -2.28 -13.43
N TYR A 153 7.63 -2.34 -12.88
CA TYR A 153 8.86 -2.11 -13.65
C TYR A 153 9.01 -3.10 -14.81
N VAL A 154 8.82 -4.39 -14.55
CA VAL A 154 8.92 -5.45 -15.58
C VAL A 154 7.85 -5.25 -16.65
N SER A 155 6.60 -4.97 -16.25
CA SER A 155 5.47 -4.77 -17.17
C SER A 155 5.74 -3.63 -18.16
N PHE A 156 6.19 -2.48 -17.69
CA PHE A 156 6.42 -1.31 -18.54
C PHE A 156 7.75 -1.36 -19.29
N LYS A 157 8.78 -2.00 -18.73
CA LYS A 157 10.09 -2.13 -19.39
C LYS A 157 10.07 -3.10 -20.55
N PHE A 158 9.41 -4.26 -20.39
CA PHE A 158 9.47 -5.34 -21.37
C PHE A 158 8.23 -5.42 -22.26
N PHE A 159 7.04 -5.17 -21.70
CA PHE A 159 5.78 -5.41 -22.40
C PHE A 159 5.10 -4.12 -22.90
N LYS A 160 5.60 -2.94 -22.53
CA LYS A 160 4.99 -1.62 -22.84
C LYS A 160 3.47 -1.64 -22.62
N ILE A 161 3.02 -2.31 -21.56
CA ILE A 161 1.60 -2.53 -21.28
C ILE A 161 0.94 -1.17 -21.03
N SER A 162 -0.02 -0.79 -21.87
CA SER A 162 -0.91 0.33 -21.57
C SER A 162 -1.94 -0.12 -20.54
N LEU A 163 -2.39 0.79 -19.67
CA LEU A 163 -3.42 0.51 -18.65
C LEU A 163 -4.69 -0.14 -19.23
N PHE A 164 -4.94 0.06 -20.54
CA PHE A 164 -6.04 -0.53 -21.28
C PHE A 164 -5.99 -2.07 -21.32
N LEU A 165 -4.79 -2.67 -21.42
CA LEU A 165 -4.61 -4.13 -21.39
C LEU A 165 -4.80 -4.73 -19.99
N LEU A 166 -4.50 -3.96 -18.94
CA LEU A 166 -4.66 -4.38 -17.54
C LEU A 166 -6.13 -4.34 -17.10
N LEU A 167 -6.89 -3.37 -17.61
CA LEU A 167 -8.34 -3.28 -17.40
C LEU A 167 -9.12 -4.22 -18.34
N SER A 168 -8.62 -4.57 -19.52
CA SER A 168 -9.30 -5.51 -20.44
C SER A 168 -9.31 -6.95 -19.93
N ILE A 169 -8.39 -7.34 -19.03
CA ILE A 169 -8.37 -8.66 -18.39
C ILE A 169 -9.54 -8.85 -17.41
N GLN A 170 -10.18 -7.76 -16.96
CA GLN A 170 -11.41 -7.85 -16.16
C GLN A 170 -12.69 -8.02 -17.00
N TYR A 171 -12.59 -7.99 -18.34
CA TYR A 171 -13.72 -8.10 -19.26
C TYR A 171 -13.58 -9.23 -20.30
N SER A 172 -12.68 -10.19 -20.09
CA SER A 172 -12.64 -11.46 -20.85
C SER A 172 -12.87 -12.65 -19.93
#